data_AF-A0A0D5YVQ6-F1
#
_entry.id   AF-A0A0D5YVQ6-F1
#
_cell.length_a   1.000
_cell.length_b   1.000
_cell.length_c   1.000
_cell.angle_alpha   90.00
_cell.angle_beta   90.00
_cell.angle_gamma   90.00
#
_symmetry.space_group_name_H-M   'P 1'
#
loop_
_entity.id
_entity.type
_entity.pdbx_description
1 polymer ?
#
loop_
_entity_poly.entity_id
_entity_poly.type
_entity_poly.pdbx_seq_one_letter_code
_entity_poly.pdbx_strand_id
1 'polypeptide(L)'
;MVPHEKEVTTHILFLTTKLLLKLKSVKYVLGTAVKAKNPKPFMEKMPTFLKTYWKPLIITSVICLLLTLVFNFYGLYTNRFYFFKLDAYLFAVISLAHFVYFYVIWFKIKEGEYPDVVMRNLEYVLYALTLLYLYKVVETFLTLTNLGDYSEHLISPYFLPLGTFLLVVHLLLLSTTICLFFVRRWKIGSYRIDYLNEDIDSWNR
;
A
#
# COMPACT_ATOMS: atom_id res chain seq x y z
N MET A 1 -41.25 7.97 -65.06
CA MET A 1 -40.62 8.74 -63.97
C MET A 1 -40.35 7.79 -62.82
N VAL A 2 -39.11 7.34 -62.59
CA VAL A 2 -38.40 7.16 -61.30
C VAL A 2 -36.98 6.60 -61.61
N PRO A 3 -36.02 7.40 -62.15
CA PRO A 3 -34.62 6.97 -62.22
C PRO A 3 -33.72 7.64 -61.17
N HIS A 4 -34.22 8.65 -60.45
CA HIS A 4 -33.38 9.60 -59.71
C HIS A 4 -33.05 9.19 -58.26
N GLU A 5 -33.77 8.21 -57.70
CA GLU A 5 -33.68 7.86 -56.27
C GLU A 5 -32.56 6.85 -55.98
N LYS A 6 -32.24 5.97 -56.95
CA LYS A 6 -31.22 4.92 -56.77
C LYS A 6 -29.79 5.48 -56.72
N GLU A 7 -29.52 6.57 -57.43
CA GLU A 7 -28.21 7.20 -57.52
C GLU A 7 -27.81 7.96 -56.24
N VAL A 8 -28.81 8.51 -55.54
CA VAL A 8 -28.60 9.22 -54.27
C VAL A 8 -28.28 8.23 -53.15
N THR A 9 -28.96 7.09 -53.11
CA THR A 9 -28.71 6.05 -52.09
C THR A 9 -27.32 5.41 -52.21
N THR A 10 -26.79 5.20 -53.41
CA THR A 10 -25.44 4.65 -53.60
C THR A 10 -24.35 5.65 -53.20
N HIS A 11 -24.54 6.94 -53.47
CA HIS A 11 -23.61 7.98 -53.04
C HIS A 11 -23.56 8.15 -51.51
N ILE A 12 -24.70 8.06 -50.84
CA ILE A 12 -24.76 8.14 -49.36
C ILE A 12 -24.07 6.91 -48.74
N LEU A 13 -24.30 5.71 -49.27
CA LEU A 13 -23.66 4.48 -48.77
C LEU A 13 -22.14 4.48 -48.95
N PHE A 14 -21.65 5.10 -50.03
CA PHE A 14 -20.21 5.25 -50.30
C PHE A 14 -19.54 6.28 -49.38
N LEU A 15 -20.24 7.37 -49.04
CA LEU A 15 -19.76 8.37 -48.09
C LEU A 15 -19.71 7.84 -46.66
N THR A 16 -20.71 7.08 -46.21
CA THR A 16 -20.73 6.49 -44.85
C THR A 16 -19.64 5.45 -44.67
N THR A 17 -19.39 4.61 -45.67
CA THR A 17 -18.33 3.58 -45.62
C THR A 17 -16.92 4.21 -45.62
N LYS A 18 -16.68 5.25 -46.42
CA LYS A 18 -15.40 6.02 -46.35
C LYS A 18 -15.21 6.71 -45.01
N LEU A 19 -16.26 7.28 -44.42
CA LEU A 19 -16.18 7.94 -43.11
C LEU A 19 -15.87 6.92 -42.00
N LEU A 20 -16.53 5.75 -42.02
CA LEU A 20 -16.29 4.66 -41.08
C LEU A 20 -14.86 4.10 -41.17
N LEU A 21 -14.32 3.94 -42.39
CA LEU A 21 -12.94 3.52 -42.59
C LEU A 21 -11.94 4.54 -42.06
N LYS A 22 -12.21 5.84 -42.25
CA LYS A 22 -11.37 6.93 -41.74
C LYS A 22 -11.42 7.02 -40.20
N LEU A 23 -12.57 6.79 -39.59
CA LEU A 23 -12.72 6.72 -38.14
C LEU A 23 -12.01 5.49 -37.54
N LYS A 24 -12.04 4.35 -38.25
CA LYS A 24 -11.35 3.13 -37.80
C LYS A 24 -9.83 3.27 -37.85
N SER A 25 -9.29 3.96 -38.87
CA SER A 25 -7.84 4.23 -38.93
C SER A 25 -7.39 5.24 -37.87
N VAL A 26 -8.20 6.27 -37.57
CA VAL A 26 -7.93 7.23 -36.49
C VAL A 26 -7.92 6.55 -35.12
N LYS A 27 -8.84 5.61 -34.84
CA LYS A 27 -8.81 4.81 -33.62
C LYS A 27 -7.56 3.91 -33.51
N TYR A 28 -7.08 3.34 -34.63
CA TYR A 28 -5.86 2.52 -34.65
C TYR A 28 -4.59 3.37 -34.42
N VAL A 29 -4.55 4.58 -34.98
CA VAL A 29 -3.45 5.52 -34.78
C VAL A 29 -3.46 6.10 -33.35
N LEU A 30 -4.62 6.40 -32.77
CA LEU A 30 -4.72 6.78 -31.36
C LEU A 30 -4.42 5.62 -30.40
N GLY A 31 -4.85 4.39 -30.72
CA GLY A 31 -4.63 3.21 -29.89
C GLY A 31 -3.15 2.78 -29.79
N THR A 32 -2.35 3.11 -30.80
CA THR A 32 -0.90 2.85 -30.81
C THR A 32 -0.08 4.03 -30.28
N ALA A 33 -0.60 5.26 -30.37
CA ALA A 33 0.05 6.46 -29.85
C ALA A 33 -0.13 6.67 -28.33
N VAL A 34 -1.06 5.96 -27.67
CA VAL A 34 -1.15 5.86 -26.20
C VAL A 34 -0.22 4.77 -25.65
N LYS A 35 0.83 4.39 -26.40
CA LYS A 35 2.06 3.83 -25.84
C LYS A 35 3.03 4.93 -25.42
N ALA A 36 2.49 6.09 -25.03
CA ALA A 36 3.24 7.26 -24.64
C ALA A 36 3.46 7.30 -23.13
N LYS A 37 4.75 7.23 -22.79
CA LYS A 37 5.38 7.99 -21.72
C LYS A 37 5.26 7.37 -20.33
N ASN A 38 6.23 6.49 -20.05
CA ASN A 38 6.86 6.31 -18.75
C ASN A 38 6.55 7.47 -17.78
N PRO A 39 5.70 7.29 -16.75
CA PRO A 39 5.52 8.30 -15.71
C PRO A 39 6.74 8.24 -14.78
N LYS A 40 7.89 8.70 -15.27
CA LYS A 40 9.16 8.75 -14.53
C LYS A 40 9.59 10.14 -13.98
N PRO A 41 8.81 11.24 -13.99
CA PRO A 41 9.39 12.52 -13.56
C PRO A 41 9.60 12.64 -12.04
N PHE A 42 8.85 11.92 -11.20
CA PHE A 42 9.04 11.95 -9.74
C PHE A 42 9.97 10.82 -9.22
N MET A 43 10.21 9.79 -10.02
CA MET A 43 10.85 8.54 -9.58
C MET A 43 12.39 8.51 -9.68
N GLU A 44 13.01 9.60 -10.16
CA GLU A 44 14.48 9.69 -10.28
C GLU A 44 15.16 10.16 -8.98
N LYS A 45 14.41 10.74 -8.04
CA LYS A 45 14.93 11.35 -6.79
C LYS A 45 14.81 10.47 -5.55
N MET A 46 14.69 9.14 -5.70
CA MET A 46 14.64 8.25 -4.53
C MET A 46 16.05 8.09 -3.94
N PRO A 47 16.22 8.17 -2.61
CA PRO A 47 17.54 8.04 -2.01
C PRO A 47 18.08 6.62 -2.25
N THR A 48 19.37 6.55 -2.58
CA THR A 48 20.07 5.33 -3.02
C THR A 48 19.96 4.16 -2.04
N PHE A 49 19.82 4.43 -0.75
CA PHE A 49 19.66 3.40 0.28
C PHE A 49 18.37 2.57 0.08
N LEU A 50 17.23 3.18 -0.26
CA LEU A 50 15.97 2.44 -0.44
C LEU A 50 16.00 1.50 -1.65
N LYS A 51 16.81 1.83 -2.66
CA LYS A 51 16.98 1.02 -3.88
C LYS A 51 17.70 -0.29 -3.59
N THR A 52 18.73 -0.24 -2.75
CA THR A 52 19.60 -1.39 -2.45
C THR A 52 19.05 -2.24 -1.28
N TYR A 53 18.41 -1.61 -0.29
CA TYR A 53 18.09 -2.24 1.00
C TYR A 53 16.61 -2.61 1.19
N TRP A 54 15.86 -2.91 0.13
CA TRP A 54 14.43 -3.26 0.25
C TRP A 54 14.18 -4.60 0.95
N LYS A 55 15.03 -5.62 0.76
CA LYS A 55 14.92 -6.92 1.45
C LYS A 55 15.13 -6.77 2.98
N PRO A 56 16.23 -6.15 3.44
CA PRO A 56 16.41 -5.95 4.89
C PRO A 56 15.33 -5.04 5.47
N LEU A 57 14.76 -4.09 4.70
CA LEU A 57 13.62 -3.30 5.18
C LEU A 57 12.42 -4.20 5.58
N ILE A 58 12.05 -5.15 4.72
CA ILE A 58 10.96 -6.10 5.00
C ILE A 58 11.32 -6.97 6.21
N ILE A 59 12.55 -7.50 6.27
CA ILE A 59 13.02 -8.34 7.39
C ILE A 59 12.98 -7.57 8.71
N THR A 60 13.51 -6.34 8.73
CA THR A 60 13.48 -5.47 9.92
C THR A 60 12.04 -5.21 10.34
N SER A 61 11.14 -4.94 9.40
CA SER A 61 9.73 -4.70 9.71
C SER A 61 9.05 -5.94 10.29
N VAL A 62 9.32 -7.13 9.74
CA VAL A 62 8.84 -8.42 10.29
C VAL A 62 9.35 -8.66 11.71
N ILE A 63 10.65 -8.43 11.97
CA ILE A 63 11.24 -8.58 13.31
C ILE A 63 10.59 -7.60 14.28
N CYS A 64 10.43 -6.33 13.90
CA CYS A 64 9.77 -5.33 14.74
C CYS A 64 8.34 -5.75 15.07
N LEU A 65 7.59 -6.23 14.07
CA LEU A 65 6.20 -6.61 14.22
C LEU A 65 6.07 -7.84 15.13
N LEU A 66 6.96 -8.84 15.03
CA LEU A 66 7.03 -9.97 15.95
C LEU A 66 7.37 -9.54 17.38
N LEU A 67 8.33 -8.61 17.55
CA LEU A 67 8.66 -8.07 18.87
C LEU A 67 7.44 -7.35 19.47
N THR A 68 6.77 -6.48 18.70
CA THR A 68 5.58 -5.77 19.17
C THR A 68 4.47 -6.75 19.54
N LEU A 69 4.28 -7.85 18.82
CA LEU A 69 3.29 -8.88 19.15
C LEU A 69 3.53 -9.50 20.53
N VAL A 70 4.78 -9.86 20.84
CA VAL A 70 5.13 -10.46 22.14
C VAL A 70 5.02 -9.41 23.25
N PHE A 71 5.58 -8.22 23.05
CA PHE A 71 5.61 -7.19 24.07
C PHE A 71 4.27 -6.50 24.33
N ASN A 72 3.28 -6.64 23.43
CA ASN A 72 1.95 -6.11 23.70
C ASN A 72 1.23 -6.82 24.86
N PHE A 73 1.62 -8.07 25.16
CA PHE A 73 1.16 -8.79 26.35
C PHE A 73 1.92 -8.39 27.62
N TYR A 74 3.02 -7.64 27.51
CA TYR A 74 3.85 -7.27 28.64
C TYR A 74 3.36 -5.96 29.28
N GLY A 75 3.13 -5.98 30.60
CA GLY A 75 2.80 -4.79 31.36
C GLY A 75 4.04 -4.08 31.87
N LEU A 76 4.30 -2.87 31.35
CA LEU A 76 5.50 -2.10 31.66
C LEU A 76 5.63 -1.74 33.15
N TYR A 77 4.52 -1.39 33.81
CA TYR A 77 4.49 -1.00 35.21
C TYR A 77 4.73 -2.16 36.17
N THR A 78 4.15 -3.32 35.89
CA THR A 78 4.09 -4.45 36.83
C THR A 78 5.15 -5.51 36.58
N ASN A 79 5.89 -5.42 35.46
CA ASN A 79 6.87 -6.42 35.02
C ASN A 79 6.25 -7.84 34.93
N ARG A 80 5.02 -7.93 34.40
CA ARG A 80 4.30 -9.20 34.24
C ARG A 80 3.66 -9.31 32.86
N PHE A 81 3.53 -10.55 32.39
CA PHE A 81 2.79 -10.86 31.16
C PHE A 81 1.30 -11.06 31.48
N TYR A 82 0.45 -10.40 30.71
CA TYR A 82 -1.00 -10.46 30.79
C TYR A 82 -1.55 -11.18 29.57
N PHE A 83 -1.73 -12.50 29.67
CA PHE A 83 -2.27 -13.28 28.56
C PHE A 83 -3.72 -12.92 28.23
N PHE A 84 -4.55 -12.55 29.20
CA PHE A 84 -5.97 -12.23 28.99
C PHE A 84 -6.25 -10.75 28.65
N LYS A 85 -5.33 -10.09 27.95
CA LYS A 85 -5.49 -8.69 27.52
C LYS A 85 -6.12 -8.64 26.13
N LEU A 86 -7.41 -8.29 26.06
CA LEU A 86 -8.17 -8.28 24.79
C LEU A 86 -7.52 -7.36 23.74
N ASP A 87 -7.03 -6.20 24.15
CA ASP A 87 -6.35 -5.24 23.27
C ASP A 87 -5.11 -5.85 22.59
N ALA A 88 -4.43 -6.78 23.27
CA ALA A 88 -3.26 -7.46 22.74
C ALA A 88 -3.61 -8.43 21.62
N TYR A 89 -4.71 -9.18 21.78
CA TYR A 89 -5.24 -10.04 20.73
C TYR A 89 -5.80 -9.25 19.55
N LEU A 90 -6.49 -8.13 19.80
CA LEU A 90 -7.00 -7.27 18.74
C LEU A 90 -5.85 -6.77 17.86
N PHE A 91 -4.78 -6.28 18.48
CA PHE A 91 -3.58 -5.87 17.77
C PHE A 91 -2.98 -7.02 16.95
N ALA A 92 -2.91 -8.23 17.53
CA ALA A 92 -2.39 -9.40 16.83
C ALA A 92 -3.19 -9.74 15.57
N VAL A 93 -4.52 -9.74 15.65
CA VAL A 93 -5.40 -9.98 14.50
C VAL A 93 -5.23 -8.91 13.44
N ILE A 94 -5.21 -7.63 13.82
CA ILE A 94 -5.03 -6.51 12.88
C ILE A 94 -3.64 -6.57 12.21
N SER A 95 -2.61 -7.00 12.94
CA SER A 95 -1.25 -7.14 12.44
C SER A 95 -1.10 -8.20 11.33
N LEU A 96 -2.02 -9.19 11.26
CA LEU A 96 -2.04 -10.17 10.18
C LEU A 96 -2.21 -9.51 8.80
N ALA A 97 -2.98 -8.43 8.72
CA ALA A 97 -3.11 -7.67 7.47
C ALA A 97 -1.76 -7.12 6.99
N HIS A 98 -0.87 -6.74 7.92
CA HIS A 98 0.48 -6.30 7.60
C HIS A 98 1.33 -7.46 7.04
N PHE A 99 1.25 -8.64 7.66
CA PHE A 99 1.94 -9.84 7.13
C PHE A 99 1.46 -10.22 5.74
N VAL A 100 0.15 -10.19 5.49
CA VAL A 100 -0.41 -10.43 4.15
C VAL A 100 0.15 -9.41 3.16
N TYR A 101 0.31 -8.15 3.55
CA TYR A 101 0.87 -7.13 2.66
C TYR A 101 2.34 -7.37 2.32
N PHE A 102 3.16 -7.82 3.29
CA PHE A 102 4.54 -8.23 2.98
C PHE A 102 4.57 -9.37 1.97
N TYR A 103 3.72 -10.37 2.15
CA TYR A 103 3.62 -11.50 1.22
C TYR A 103 3.25 -11.02 -0.19
N VAL A 104 2.21 -10.19 -0.31
CA VAL A 104 1.76 -9.66 -1.61
C VAL A 104 2.85 -8.83 -2.28
N ILE A 105 3.51 -7.91 -1.56
CA ILE A 105 4.64 -7.14 -2.12
C ILE A 105 5.74 -8.06 -2.60
N TRP A 106 6.16 -9.02 -1.77
CA TRP A 106 7.25 -9.92 -2.10
C TRP A 106 6.93 -10.76 -3.34
N PHE A 107 5.71 -11.30 -3.41
CA PHE A 107 5.21 -12.04 -4.56
C PHE A 107 5.22 -11.19 -5.84
N LYS A 108 4.61 -9.99 -5.80
CA LYS A 108 4.53 -9.10 -6.96
C LYS A 108 5.90 -8.64 -7.45
N ILE A 109 6.85 -8.38 -6.54
CA ILE A 109 8.24 -8.04 -6.90
C ILE A 109 8.93 -9.23 -7.57
N LYS A 110 8.70 -10.46 -7.09
CA LYS A 110 9.32 -11.67 -7.62
C LYS A 110 8.82 -12.01 -9.02
N GLU A 111 7.51 -11.96 -9.22
CA GLU A 111 6.87 -12.29 -10.50
C GLU A 111 6.88 -11.13 -11.50
N GLY A 112 7.25 -9.92 -11.06
CA GLY A 112 7.28 -8.73 -11.91
C GLY A 112 5.89 -8.27 -12.37
N GLU A 113 4.85 -8.58 -11.58
CA GLU A 113 3.47 -8.28 -11.88
C GLU A 113 3.09 -6.83 -11.56
N TYR A 114 2.14 -6.30 -12.32
CA TYR A 114 1.53 -5.01 -12.08
C TYR A 114 0.62 -5.02 -10.84
N PRO A 115 0.38 -3.85 -10.22
CA PRO A 115 -0.46 -3.77 -9.03
C PRO A 115 -1.93 -4.06 -9.41
N ASP A 116 -2.58 -4.91 -8.62
CA ASP A 116 -3.99 -5.28 -8.77
C ASP A 116 -4.90 -4.53 -7.76
N VAL A 117 -6.21 -4.69 -7.93
CA VAL A 117 -7.21 -4.05 -7.06
C VAL A 117 -7.12 -4.58 -5.61
N VAL A 118 -6.79 -5.86 -5.45
CA VAL A 118 -6.67 -6.50 -4.13
C VAL A 118 -5.51 -5.90 -3.33
N MET A 119 -4.34 -5.74 -3.95
CA MET A 119 -3.18 -5.08 -3.35
C MET A 119 -3.49 -3.63 -2.96
N ARG A 120 -4.27 -2.91 -3.78
CA ARG A 120 -4.70 -1.54 -3.46
C ARG A 120 -5.55 -1.49 -2.20
N ASN A 121 -6.53 -2.39 -2.07
CA ASN A 121 -7.37 -2.46 -0.88
C ASN A 121 -6.55 -2.79 0.37
N LEU A 122 -5.58 -3.70 0.23
CA LEU A 122 -4.67 -4.05 1.30
C LEU A 122 -3.78 -2.87 1.72
N GLU A 123 -3.35 -2.04 0.76
CA GLU A 123 -2.62 -0.82 1.06
C GLU A 123 -3.47 0.19 1.85
N TYR A 124 -4.77 0.32 1.55
CA TYR A 124 -5.67 1.17 2.35
C TYR A 124 -5.81 0.67 3.79
N VAL A 125 -5.88 -0.64 4.00
CA VAL A 125 -5.82 -1.23 5.35
C VAL A 125 -4.51 -0.87 6.05
N LEU A 126 -3.40 -0.87 5.31
CA LEU A 126 -2.11 -0.46 5.85
C LEU A 126 -2.03 1.03 6.20
N TYR A 127 -2.76 1.91 5.50
CA TYR A 127 -2.84 3.32 5.90
C TYR A 127 -3.52 3.47 7.26
N ALA A 128 -4.59 2.72 7.52
CA ALA A 128 -5.22 2.69 8.84
C ALA A 128 -4.27 2.12 9.91
N LEU A 129 -3.55 1.04 9.59
CA LEU A 129 -2.50 0.47 10.46
C LEU A 129 -1.40 1.48 10.78
N THR A 130 -1.01 2.32 9.83
CA THR A 130 0.02 3.35 10.03
C THR A 130 -0.41 4.34 11.11
N LEU A 131 -1.69 4.73 11.13
CA LEU A 131 -2.25 5.59 12.19
C LEU A 131 -2.27 4.86 13.53
N LEU A 132 -2.62 3.57 13.55
CA LEU A 132 -2.56 2.76 14.78
C LEU A 132 -1.14 2.70 15.35
N TYR A 133 -0.13 2.54 14.50
CA TYR A 133 1.27 2.53 14.93
C TYR A 133 1.73 3.88 15.45
N LEU A 134 1.30 4.97 14.80
CA LEU A 134 1.55 6.33 15.30
C LEU A 134 0.92 6.54 16.68
N TYR A 135 -0.33 6.10 16.86
CA TYR A 135 -1.00 6.12 18.16
C TYR A 135 -0.18 5.36 19.22
N LYS A 136 0.34 4.18 18.90
CA LYS A 136 1.19 3.39 19.83
C LYS A 136 2.51 4.07 20.18
N VAL A 137 3.13 4.78 19.24
CA VAL A 137 4.31 5.61 19.53
C VAL A 137 3.96 6.71 20.54
N VAL A 138 2.86 7.44 20.31
CA VAL A 138 2.43 8.52 21.19
C VAL A 138 2.05 7.98 22.57
N GLU A 139 1.30 6.89 22.65
CA GLU A 139 0.92 6.22 23.91
C GLU A 139 2.17 5.84 24.72
N THR A 140 3.15 5.19 24.07
CA THR A 140 4.41 4.78 24.73
C THR A 140 5.24 5.98 25.16
N PHE A 141 5.29 7.04 24.33
CA PHE A 141 6.00 8.27 24.66
C PHE A 141 5.40 8.96 25.89
N LEU A 142 4.08 9.14 25.94
CA LEU A 142 3.37 9.73 27.08
C LEU A 142 3.55 8.90 28.36
N THR A 143 3.53 7.57 28.22
CA THR A 143 3.80 6.63 29.32
C THR A 143 5.18 6.84 29.91
N LEU A 144 6.20 7.14 29.09
CA LEU A 144 7.57 7.40 29.54
C LEU A 144 7.74 8.80 30.13
N THR A 145 7.03 9.82 29.63
CA THR A 145 7.16 11.20 30.16
C THR A 145 6.44 11.38 31.49
N ASN A 146 5.33 10.66 31.71
CA ASN A 146 4.52 10.76 32.94
C ASN A 146 5.10 9.93 34.10
N LEU A 147 6.42 9.69 34.11
CA LEU A 147 7.11 8.95 35.17
C LEU A 147 7.04 9.65 36.53
N GLY A 148 7.06 10.98 36.51
CA GLY A 148 7.12 11.82 37.71
C GLY A 148 5.87 11.73 38.61
N ASP A 149 4.76 11.22 38.09
CA ASP A 149 3.50 11.09 38.83
C ASP A 149 3.44 9.82 39.70
N TYR A 150 4.43 8.92 39.59
CA TYR A 150 4.45 7.65 40.30
C TYR A 150 5.52 7.68 41.39
N SER A 151 5.12 7.38 42.63
CA SER A 151 6.05 7.25 43.76
C SER A 151 7.14 6.22 43.44
N GLU A 152 8.41 6.59 43.61
CA GLU A 152 9.61 5.83 43.21
C GLU A 152 9.63 4.36 43.70
N HIS A 153 8.87 4.03 44.75
CA HIS A 153 8.81 2.68 45.32
C HIS A 153 7.87 1.70 44.59
N LEU A 154 7.03 2.17 43.65
CA LEU A 154 6.05 1.33 42.94
C LEU A 154 6.50 0.89 41.53
N ILE A 155 7.56 1.49 40.99
CA ILE A 155 7.97 1.30 39.60
C ILE A 155 9.07 0.22 39.51
N SER A 156 8.91 -0.70 38.56
CA SER A 156 9.94 -1.70 38.25
C SER A 156 11.25 -1.03 37.78
N PRO A 157 12.44 -1.49 38.19
CA PRO A 157 13.72 -0.95 37.72
C PRO A 157 13.90 -1.13 36.20
N TYR A 158 13.15 -2.04 35.58
CA TYR A 158 13.19 -2.29 34.13
C TYR A 158 12.27 -1.36 33.32
N PHE A 159 11.48 -0.51 33.98
CA PHE A 159 10.50 0.36 33.31
C PHE A 159 11.14 1.25 32.24
N LEU A 160 12.17 2.01 32.61
CA LEU A 160 12.85 2.93 31.69
C LEU A 160 13.54 2.23 30.51
N PRO A 161 14.45 1.24 30.74
CA PRO A 161 15.16 0.61 29.64
C PRO A 161 14.21 -0.13 28.70
N LEU A 162 13.20 -0.82 29.23
CA LEU A 162 12.26 -1.56 28.40
C LEU A 162 11.27 -0.64 27.69
N GLY A 163 10.76 0.40 28.35
CA GLY A 163 9.86 1.36 27.71
C GLY A 163 10.56 2.12 26.59
N THR A 164 11.82 2.51 26.80
CA THR A 164 12.65 3.13 25.75
C THR A 164 12.89 2.17 24.58
N PHE A 165 13.21 0.91 24.86
CA PHE A 165 13.34 -0.12 23.84
C PHE A 165 12.05 -0.28 23.02
N LEU A 166 10.88 -0.34 23.68
CA LEU A 166 9.60 -0.43 23.01
C LEU A 166 9.30 0.80 22.16
N LEU A 167 9.63 2.00 22.63
CA LEU A 167 9.47 3.22 21.86
C LEU A 167 10.30 3.17 20.57
N VAL A 168 11.55 2.72 20.66
CA VAL A 168 12.43 2.55 19.49
C VAL A 168 11.86 1.51 18.52
N VAL A 169 11.37 0.37 19.01
CA VAL A 169 10.74 -0.67 18.16
C VAL A 169 9.51 -0.12 17.43
N HIS A 170 8.64 0.64 18.11
CA HIS A 170 7.47 1.25 17.47
C HIS A 170 7.84 2.32 16.45
N LEU A 171 8.83 3.17 16.73
CA LEU A 171 9.35 4.15 15.77
C LEU A 171 9.96 3.48 14.54
N LEU A 172 10.70 2.39 14.74
CA LEU A 172 11.29 1.62 13.66
C LEU A 172 10.21 0.93 12.83
N LEU A 173 9.18 0.37 13.47
CA LEU A 173 8.03 -0.22 12.78
C LEU A 173 7.27 0.82 11.94
N LEU A 174 7.00 2.00 12.50
CA LEU A 174 6.34 3.09 11.79
C LEU A 174 7.18 3.57 10.59
N SER A 175 8.48 3.78 10.81
CA SER A 175 9.41 4.23 9.76
C SER A 175 9.53 3.22 8.63
N THR A 176 9.66 1.93 8.97
CA THR A 176 9.74 0.86 7.96
C THR A 176 8.45 0.72 7.17
N THR A 177 7.28 0.89 7.81
CA THR A 177 5.97 0.89 7.15
C THR A 177 5.87 2.01 6.11
N ILE A 178 6.27 3.23 6.49
CA ILE A 178 6.28 4.38 5.57
C ILE A 178 7.24 4.14 4.40
N CYS A 179 8.46 3.69 4.69
CA CYS A 179 9.45 3.33 3.67
C CYS A 179 8.93 2.25 2.71
N LEU A 180 8.14 1.29 3.20
CA LEU A 180 7.56 0.22 2.41
C LEU A 180 6.58 0.76 1.35
N PHE A 181 5.79 1.78 1.65
CA PHE A 181 4.92 2.42 0.65
C PHE A 181 5.73 3.05 -0.48
N PHE A 182 6.87 3.66 -0.17
CA PHE A 182 7.76 4.22 -1.18
C PHE A 182 8.40 3.12 -2.04
N VAL A 183 8.93 2.06 -1.40
CA VAL A 183 9.51 0.91 -2.11
C VAL A 183 8.49 0.27 -3.05
N ARG A 184 7.25 0.11 -2.60
CA ARG A 184 6.15 -0.44 -3.38
C ARG A 184 5.84 0.42 -4.61
N ARG A 185 5.69 1.74 -4.46
CA ARG A 185 5.49 2.68 -5.58
C ARG A 185 6.60 2.56 -6.62
N TRP A 186 7.84 2.40 -6.13
CA TRP A 186 9.01 2.37 -6.98
C TRP A 186 9.19 1.03 -7.74
N LYS A 187 9.01 -0.10 -7.07
CA LYS A 187 9.21 -1.44 -7.66
C LYS A 187 8.05 -1.93 -8.50
N ILE A 188 6.82 -1.72 -8.03
CA ILE A 188 5.61 -2.30 -8.63
C ILE A 188 4.91 -1.26 -9.52
N GLY A 189 5.10 0.02 -9.24
CA GLY A 189 4.53 1.12 -10.03
C GLY A 189 3.27 1.73 -9.42
N SER A 190 2.61 2.58 -10.20
CA SER A 190 1.39 3.29 -9.79
C SER A 190 0.15 2.49 -10.14
N TYR A 191 -0.91 2.63 -9.33
CA TYR A 191 -2.23 2.11 -9.67
C TYR A 191 -2.77 2.85 -10.90
N ARG A 192 -3.04 2.13 -11.98
CA ARG A 192 -3.73 2.69 -13.16
C ARG A 192 -5.23 2.61 -12.93
N ILE A 193 -5.92 3.75 -13.08
CA ILE A 193 -7.38 3.83 -12.93
C ILE A 193 -8.08 3.16 -14.13
N ASP A 194 -7.41 3.12 -15.29
CA ASP A 194 -7.97 2.69 -16.57
C ASP A 194 -8.48 1.24 -16.60
N TYR A 195 -7.90 0.33 -15.80
CA TYR A 195 -8.35 -1.07 -15.72
C TYR A 195 -9.75 -1.23 -15.12
N LEU A 196 -10.28 -0.22 -14.43
CA LEU A 196 -11.63 -0.27 -13.88
C LEU A 196 -12.70 -0.20 -14.97
N ASN A 197 -12.40 0.42 -16.12
CA ASN A 197 -13.35 0.55 -17.23
C ASN A 197 -13.35 -0.69 -18.14
N GLU A 198 -12.23 -1.41 -18.26
CA GLU A 198 -12.15 -2.60 -19.13
C GLU A 198 -13.00 -3.77 -18.61
N ASP A 199 -13.11 -3.95 -17.29
CA ASP A 199 -13.97 -4.99 -16.70
C ASP A 199 -15.47 -4.60 -16.75
N ILE A 200 -15.81 -3.31 -16.65
CA ILE A 200 -17.19 -2.82 -16.76
C ILE A 200 -17.72 -2.96 -18.20
N ASP A 201 -16.87 -2.73 -19.20
CA ASP A 201 -17.25 -2.88 -20.62
C ASP A 201 -17.34 -4.35 -21.07
N SER A 202 -16.84 -5.31 -20.27
CA SER A 202 -16.94 -6.75 -20.61
C SER A 202 -18.34 -7.33 -20.46
N TRP A 203 -19.22 -6.68 -19.70
CA TRP A 203 -20.60 -7.12 -19.45
C TRP A 203 -21.59 -6.66 -20.53
N ASN A 204 -21.15 -5.78 -21.44
CA ASN A 204 -21.98 -5.17 -22.49
C ASN A 204 -21.78 -5.82 -23.87
N ARG A 205 -21.40 -7.11 -23.91
CA ARG A 205 -21.14 -7.85 -25.15
C ARG A 205 -22.06 -9.06 -25.31
#